data_AF-A0AB36JLM2-F1
#
_entry.id   AF-A0AB36JLM2-F1
#
_cell.length_a   1.000
_cell.length_b   1.000
_cell.length_c   1.000
_cell.angle_alpha   90.00
_cell.angle_beta   90.00
_cell.angle_gamma   90.00
#
_symmetry.space_group_name_H-M   'P 1'
#
loop_
_entity.id
_entity.type
_entity.pdbx_description
1 polymer ?
#
loop_
_entity_poly.entity_id
_entity_poly.type
_entity_poly.pdbx_seq_one_letter_code
_entity_poly.pdbx_strand_id
1 'polypeptide(L)'
;MNRIFQLFEMSKIEYYHLDFLHNEFILEVNNDLFGLQKAIFKEVSTFYFIHDQSESRKKIYSPYLYKDLETSDIGLLNQNVTIRLISDSIDWVSEYSGGGNIFIEIWDQLLILEAKRVSINGIEYILT
;
A
#
# COMPACT_ATOMS: atom_id res chain seq x y z
N MET A 1 7.63 2.41 -15.05
CA MET A 1 6.88 3.29 -14.13
C MET A 1 5.43 3.28 -14.59
N ASN A 2 4.54 2.66 -13.82
CA ASN A 2 3.15 2.46 -14.20
C ASN A 2 2.38 3.77 -13.95
N ARG A 3 1.93 4.44 -15.01
CA ARG A 3 1.28 5.77 -14.96
C ARG A 3 -0.03 5.82 -14.16
N ILE A 4 -0.58 4.65 -13.82
CA ILE A 4 -1.88 4.50 -13.16
C ILE A 4 -1.92 5.17 -11.77
N PHE A 5 -0.80 5.20 -11.04
CA PHE A 5 -0.73 5.73 -9.68
C PHE A 5 -0.08 7.12 -9.56
N GLN A 6 0.26 7.75 -10.68
CA GLN A 6 0.99 9.03 -10.67
C GLN A 6 0.27 10.14 -9.86
N LEU A 7 -1.06 10.08 -9.78
CA LEU A 7 -1.88 11.05 -9.04
C LEU A 7 -1.78 10.91 -7.51
N PHE A 8 -1.16 9.83 -7.04
CA PHE A 8 -1.03 9.48 -5.63
C PHE A 8 0.41 9.61 -5.14
N GLU A 9 1.38 9.91 -6.00
CA GLU A 9 2.75 10.19 -5.58
C GLU A 9 2.80 11.54 -4.83
N MET A 10 3.61 11.63 -3.78
CA MET A 10 3.82 12.87 -3.00
C MET A 10 2.52 13.56 -2.58
N SER A 11 1.52 12.80 -2.14
CA SER A 11 0.17 13.31 -1.87
C SER A 11 -0.20 13.12 -0.39
N LYS A 12 -0.95 14.08 0.17
CA LYS A 12 -1.39 14.01 1.56
C LYS A 12 -2.47 12.95 1.69
N ILE A 13 -2.32 12.02 2.64
CA ILE A 13 -3.34 11.02 2.95
C ILE A 13 -4.43 11.69 3.80
N GLU A 14 -5.65 11.74 3.26
CA GLU A 14 -6.83 12.28 3.96
C GLU A 14 -7.62 11.15 4.64
N TYR A 15 -7.67 9.98 4.00
CA TYR A 15 -8.41 8.83 4.51
C TYR A 15 -7.81 7.51 4.03
N TYR A 16 -7.85 6.51 4.91
CA TYR A 16 -7.61 5.12 4.53
C TYR A 16 -8.51 4.20 5.35
N HIS A 17 -8.91 3.09 4.75
CA HIS A 17 -9.75 2.09 5.41
C HIS A 17 -9.53 0.71 4.83
N LEU A 18 -9.46 -0.29 5.71
CA LEU A 18 -9.45 -1.70 5.33
C LEU A 18 -10.82 -2.30 5.67
N ASP A 19 -11.56 -2.67 4.64
CA ASP A 19 -12.86 -3.31 4.75
C ASP A 19 -12.68 -4.84 4.62
N PHE A 20 -12.74 -5.53 5.75
CA PHE A 20 -12.62 -6.98 5.81
C PHE A 20 -13.86 -7.72 5.29
N LEU A 21 -15.02 -7.08 5.24
CA LEU A 21 -16.24 -7.73 4.74
C LEU A 21 -16.20 -7.84 3.21
N HIS A 22 -15.69 -6.80 2.55
CA HIS A 22 -15.62 -6.72 1.09
C HIS A 22 -14.23 -7.05 0.52
N ASN A 23 -13.23 -7.27 1.37
CA ASN A 23 -11.82 -7.43 0.99
C ASN A 23 -11.32 -6.25 0.17
N GLU A 24 -11.53 -5.04 0.69
CA GLU A 24 -11.15 -3.79 0.03
C GLU A 24 -10.19 -2.97 0.89
N PHE A 25 -9.22 -2.33 0.24
CA PHE A 25 -8.43 -1.26 0.84
C PHE A 25 -8.76 0.04 0.12
N ILE A 26 -9.19 1.04 0.87
CA ILE A 26 -9.55 2.36 0.35
C ILE A 26 -8.46 3.33 0.76
N LEU A 27 -7.99 4.12 -0.21
CA LEU A 27 -7.04 5.20 0.00
C LEU A 27 -7.56 6.46 -0.67
N GLU A 28 -7.69 7.54 0.09
CA GLU A 28 -7.98 8.87 -0.41
C GLU A 28 -6.83 9.81 -0.08
N VAL A 29 -6.33 10.47 -1.11
CA VAL A 29 -5.22 11.42 -1.01
C VAL A 29 -5.61 12.76 -1.62
N ASN A 30 -5.09 13.84 -1.06
CA ASN A 30 -5.20 15.16 -1.62
C ASN A 30 -3.88 15.51 -2.32
N ASN A 31 -3.95 15.69 -3.63
CA ASN A 31 -2.83 16.12 -4.45
C ASN A 31 -2.97 17.62 -4.73
N ASP A 32 -1.93 18.41 -4.46
CA ASP A 32 -1.98 19.87 -4.62
C ASP A 32 -2.38 20.34 -6.04
N LEU A 33 -2.10 19.53 -7.07
CA LEU A 33 -2.41 19.86 -8.46
C LEU A 33 -3.77 19.33 -8.93
N PHE A 34 -4.22 18.19 -8.41
CA PHE A 34 -5.38 17.46 -8.92
C PHE A 34 -6.54 17.38 -7.91
N GLY A 35 -6.35 17.84 -6.68
CA GLY A 35 -7.30 17.73 -5.58
C GLY A 35 -7.43 16.31 -5.06
N LEU A 36 -8.60 15.99 -4.48
CA LEU A 36 -8.89 14.69 -3.88
C LEU A 36 -8.92 13.57 -4.93
N GLN A 37 -8.09 12.55 -4.71
CA GLN A 37 -8.00 11.32 -5.50
C GLN A 37 -8.40 10.13 -4.63
N LYS A 38 -9.04 9.13 -5.22
CA LYS A 38 -9.49 7.92 -4.52
C LYS A 38 -9.06 6.65 -5.26
N ALA A 39 -8.41 5.76 -4.53
CA ALA A 39 -8.14 4.39 -4.95
C ALA A 39 -8.93 3.42 -4.07
N ILE A 40 -9.59 2.44 -4.71
CA ILE A 40 -10.22 1.30 -4.04
C ILE A 40 -9.58 0.03 -4.61
N PHE A 41 -8.72 -0.59 -3.81
CA PHE A 41 -8.14 -1.89 -4.11
C PHE A 41 -9.14 -2.96 -3.73
N LYS A 42 -9.41 -3.90 -4.63
CA LYS A 42 -10.48 -4.89 -4.49
C LYS A 42 -9.93 -6.30 -4.58
N GLU A 43 -10.63 -7.22 -3.92
CA GLU A 43 -10.17 -8.60 -3.74
C GLU A 43 -8.78 -8.63 -3.12
N VAL A 44 -8.60 -7.83 -2.07
CA VAL A 44 -7.37 -7.79 -1.29
C VAL A 44 -7.21 -9.11 -0.56
N SER A 45 -6.15 -9.85 -0.86
CA SER A 45 -5.83 -11.13 -0.21
C SER A 45 -4.77 -10.97 0.89
N THR A 46 -3.95 -9.91 0.81
CA THR A 46 -2.89 -9.68 1.78
C THR A 46 -2.66 -8.20 2.05
N PHE A 47 -2.16 -7.94 3.25
CA PHE A 47 -1.84 -6.60 3.74
C PHE A 47 -0.69 -6.72 4.75
N TYR A 48 0.46 -6.15 4.42
CA TYR A 48 1.65 -6.19 5.27
C TYR A 48 2.27 -4.81 5.42
N PHE A 49 2.26 -4.29 6.65
CA PHE A 49 3.13 -3.18 7.00
C PHE A 49 4.52 -3.71 7.31
N ILE A 50 5.50 -3.18 6.58
CA ILE A 50 6.91 -3.42 6.80
C ILE A 50 7.47 -2.15 7.40
N HIS A 51 7.88 -2.26 8.67
CA HIS A 51 8.72 -1.26 9.32
C HIS A 51 10.17 -1.58 8.97
N ASP A 52 10.87 -0.63 8.36
CA ASP A 52 12.29 -0.81 8.06
C ASP A 52 13.11 -0.80 9.36
N GLN A 53 13.94 -1.82 9.56
CA GLN A 53 14.94 -1.88 10.64
C GLN A 53 16.36 -1.63 10.12
N SER A 54 16.53 -1.31 8.83
CA SER A 54 17.83 -1.07 8.21
C SER A 54 18.35 0.34 8.48
N GLU A 55 19.67 0.49 8.71
CA GLU A 55 20.29 1.78 9.01
C GLU A 55 20.47 2.71 7.77
N SER A 56 19.95 2.33 6.61
CA SER A 56 20.46 2.80 5.30
C SER A 56 19.57 3.76 4.50
N ARG A 57 18.36 4.10 4.96
CA ARG A 57 17.46 5.00 4.23
C ARG A 57 17.75 6.49 4.47
N LYS A 58 17.48 7.31 3.44
CA LYS A 58 17.48 8.78 3.55
C LYS A 58 16.50 9.16 4.66
N LYS A 59 16.95 9.94 5.66
CA LYS A 59 16.07 10.51 6.69
C LYS A 59 14.96 11.31 6.01
N ILE A 60 13.75 10.77 6.01
CA ILE A 60 12.53 11.48 5.62
C ILE A 60 11.70 11.65 6.89
N TYR A 61 11.03 12.79 6.95
CA TYR A 61 10.56 13.48 8.13
C TYR A 61 9.76 12.61 9.10
N SER A 62 10.05 12.81 10.39
CA SER A 62 9.34 12.13 11.47
C SER A 62 7.84 12.51 11.48
N PRO A 63 6.93 11.55 11.66
CA PRO A 63 5.49 11.81 11.92
C PRO A 63 5.26 12.80 13.06
N TYR A 64 6.21 12.90 13.99
CA TYR A 64 6.13 13.80 15.14
C TYR A 64 6.37 15.27 14.77
N LEU A 65 6.91 15.55 13.58
CA LEU A 65 7.15 16.91 13.07
C LEU A 65 6.05 17.39 12.10
N TYR A 66 5.31 16.47 11.47
CA TYR A 66 4.30 16.77 10.44
C TYR A 66 2.94 16.21 10.88
N LYS A 67 1.91 17.06 10.95
CA LYS A 67 0.57 16.69 11.45
C LYS A 67 -0.26 15.84 10.49
N ASP A 68 0.27 15.54 9.30
CA ASP A 68 -0.43 14.95 8.18
C ASP A 68 0.39 13.78 7.63
N LEU A 69 -0.21 12.64 7.29
CA LEU A 69 0.46 11.52 6.61
C LEU A 69 0.58 11.81 5.12
N GLU A 70 1.68 11.39 4.48
CA GLU A 70 1.87 11.57 3.03
C GLU A 70 2.36 10.28 2.36
N THR A 71 1.84 10.00 1.17
CA THR A 71 2.41 8.99 0.28
C THR A 71 3.69 9.54 -0.33
N SER A 72 4.78 8.78 -0.24
CA SER A 72 6.03 9.12 -0.95
C SER A 72 6.03 8.55 -2.36
N ASP A 73 5.57 7.30 -2.52
CA ASP A 73 5.47 6.61 -3.80
C ASP A 73 4.41 5.51 -3.70
N ILE A 74 3.89 5.09 -4.84
CA ILE A 74 2.91 4.00 -4.97
C ILE A 74 3.02 3.38 -6.35
N GLY A 75 3.01 2.05 -6.40
CA GLY A 75 3.22 1.38 -7.67
C GLY A 75 2.89 -0.09 -7.68
N LEU A 76 2.95 -0.64 -8.90
CA LEU A 76 2.99 -2.08 -9.10
C LEU A 76 4.42 -2.57 -8.94
N LEU A 77 4.55 -3.69 -8.26
CA LEU A 77 5.82 -4.40 -8.15
C LEU A 77 6.12 -5.07 -9.51
N ASN A 78 7.37 -4.99 -9.95
CA ASN A 78 7.79 -5.63 -11.21
C ASN A 78 7.69 -7.16 -11.16
N GLN A 79 7.69 -7.73 -9.95
CA GLN A 79 7.51 -9.15 -9.67
C GLN A 79 6.72 -9.28 -8.37
N ASN A 80 5.79 -10.23 -8.32
CA ASN A 80 5.05 -10.50 -7.09
C ASN A 80 6.02 -10.92 -5.98
N VAL A 81 5.91 -10.28 -4.83
CA VAL A 81 6.65 -10.65 -3.64
C VAL A 81 5.88 -11.75 -2.92
N THR A 82 6.57 -12.80 -2.50
CA THR A 82 5.97 -13.83 -1.63
C THR A 82 6.34 -13.53 -0.18
N ILE A 83 5.34 -13.44 0.69
CA ILE A 83 5.50 -13.22 2.12
C ILE A 83 5.11 -14.51 2.83
N ARG A 84 6.06 -15.10 3.56
CA ARG A 84 5.87 -16.36 4.29
C ARG A 84 5.88 -16.09 5.78
N LEU A 85 4.91 -16.65 6.48
CA LEU A 85 4.89 -16.65 7.94
C LEU A 85 5.67 -17.87 8.43
N ILE A 86 6.59 -17.66 9.37
CA ILE A 86 7.36 -18.71 10.02
C ILE A 86 7.03 -18.62 11.51
N SER A 87 6.61 -19.74 12.10
CA SER A 87 6.29 -19.84 13.52
C SER A 87 6.88 -21.12 14.08
N ASP A 88 7.65 -20.99 15.17
CA ASP A 88 8.26 -22.13 15.86
C ASP A 88 7.29 -22.85 16.80
N SER A 89 6.10 -22.27 17.04
CA SER A 89 5.13 -22.75 18.03
C SER A 89 3.79 -23.20 17.43
N ILE A 90 3.52 -22.86 16.17
CA ILE A 90 2.23 -23.11 15.53
C ILE A 90 2.45 -23.54 14.07
N ASP A 91 2.41 -24.85 13.84
CA ASP A 91 2.73 -25.45 12.54
C ASP A 91 1.82 -24.95 11.40
N TRP A 92 0.52 -24.79 11.67
CA TRP A 92 -0.45 -24.39 10.64
C TRP A 92 -0.21 -22.98 10.10
N VAL A 93 0.46 -22.10 10.86
CA VAL A 93 0.73 -20.72 10.41
C VAL A 93 1.59 -20.70 9.15
N SER A 94 2.47 -21.71 9.00
CA SER A 94 3.33 -21.85 7.82
C SER A 94 2.58 -22.20 6.53
N GLU A 95 1.32 -22.67 6.65
CA GLU A 95 0.44 -22.94 5.51
C GLU A 95 -0.16 -21.65 4.92
N TYR A 96 -0.09 -20.53 5.65
CA TYR A 96 -0.57 -19.23 5.20
C TYR A 96 0.59 -18.40 4.65
N SER A 97 0.73 -18.41 3.33
CA SER A 97 1.62 -17.52 2.59
C SER A 97 0.82 -16.51 1.77
N GLY A 98 1.27 -15.27 1.77
CA GLY A 98 0.68 -14.18 1.01
C GLY A 98 1.53 -13.77 -0.19
N GLY A 99 0.91 -13.15 -1.19
CA GLY A 99 1.60 -12.38 -2.22
C GLY A 99 1.69 -10.89 -1.87
N GLY A 100 2.26 -10.13 -2.79
CA GLY A 100 2.21 -8.68 -2.85
C GLY A 100 2.51 -8.24 -4.27
N ASN A 101 1.61 -7.47 -4.88
CA ASN A 101 1.75 -6.94 -6.24
C ASN A 101 1.71 -5.41 -6.31
N ILE A 102 1.38 -4.76 -5.20
CA ILE A 102 1.37 -3.31 -5.02
C ILE A 102 2.26 -2.95 -3.83
N PHE A 103 2.94 -1.81 -3.94
CA PHE A 103 3.56 -1.15 -2.81
C PHE A 103 2.98 0.27 -2.64
N ILE A 104 2.88 0.72 -1.39
CA ILE A 104 2.58 2.09 -1.03
C ILE A 104 3.62 2.51 0.00
N GLU A 105 4.44 3.48 -0.35
CA GLU A 105 5.41 4.07 0.56
C GLU A 105 4.76 5.23 1.31
N ILE A 106 4.72 5.14 2.62
CA ILE A 106 4.18 6.16 3.52
C ILE A 106 5.32 6.53 4.47
N TRP A 107 6.08 7.56 4.11
CA TRP A 107 7.28 7.98 4.82
C TRP A 107 8.29 6.84 5.04
N ASP A 108 8.52 6.44 6.30
CA ASP A 108 9.46 5.39 6.71
C ASP A 108 8.81 3.99 6.70
N GLN A 109 7.56 3.88 6.29
CA GLN A 109 6.81 2.64 6.23
C GLN A 109 6.55 2.22 4.79
N LEU A 110 6.62 0.91 4.56
CA LEU A 110 6.22 0.31 3.30
C LEU A 110 5.00 -0.58 3.54
N LEU A 111 3.91 -0.28 2.87
CA LEU A 111 2.75 -1.14 2.82
C LEU A 111 2.82 -1.99 1.55
N ILE A 112 2.80 -3.31 1.71
CA ILE A 112 2.68 -4.28 0.62
C ILE A 112 1.26 -4.84 0.62
N LEU A 113 0.64 -4.83 -0.56
CA LEU A 113 -0.73 -5.30 -0.78
C LEU A 113 -0.73 -6.31 -1.93
N GLU A 114 -1.59 -7.31 -1.83
CA GLU A 114 -2.01 -8.13 -2.95
C GLU A 114 -3.48 -7.84 -3.25
N ALA A 115 -3.77 -7.33 -4.44
CA ALA A 115 -5.12 -7.09 -4.92
C ALA A 115 -5.25 -7.49 -6.38
N LYS A 116 -6.43 -7.95 -6.81
CA LYS A 116 -6.64 -8.29 -8.23
C LYS A 116 -7.01 -7.09 -9.08
N ARG A 117 -7.63 -6.08 -8.46
CA ARG A 117 -8.20 -4.93 -9.17
C ARG A 117 -8.02 -3.67 -8.35
N VAL A 118 -7.98 -2.54 -9.04
CA VAL A 118 -8.05 -1.22 -8.42
C VAL A 118 -9.02 -0.33 -9.17
N SER A 119 -9.85 0.41 -8.44
CA SER A 119 -10.68 1.49 -8.94
C SER A 119 -10.02 2.82 -8.62
N ILE A 120 -9.64 3.61 -9.63
CA ILE A 120 -9.09 4.95 -9.42
C ILE A 120 -10.08 5.96 -9.93
N ASN A 121 -10.60 6.79 -9.04
CA ASN A 121 -11.63 7.79 -9.34
C ASN A 121 -12.82 7.21 -10.14
N GLY A 122 -13.20 5.97 -9.82
CA GLY A 122 -14.29 5.23 -10.48
C GLY A 122 -13.90 4.46 -11.75
N ILE A 123 -12.66 4.56 -12.22
CA ILE A 123 -12.16 3.79 -13.37
C ILE A 123 -11.51 2.51 -12.87
N GLU A 124 -11.97 1.36 -13.35
CA GLU A 124 -11.47 0.04 -12.94
C GLU A 124 -10.28 -0.43 -13.78
N TYR A 125 -9.30 -1.03 -13.10
CA TYR A 125 -8.11 -1.63 -13.70
C TYR A 125 -7.88 -3.02 -13.12
N ILE A 126 -7.44 -3.94 -13.98
CA ILE A 126 -7.01 -5.29 -13.58
C ILE A 126 -5.51 -5.24 -13.31
N LEU A 127 -5.10 -5.79 -12.18
CA LEU A 127 -3.72 -5.87 -11.75
C LEU A 127 -3.17 -7.25 -12.13
N THR A 128 -2.33 -7.29 -13.17
CA THR A 128 -1.66 -8.50 -13.68
C THR A 128 -0.21 -8.53 -13.26
#